data_AF-A0A9W9ZEN4-F1
#
_entry.id   AF-A0A9W9ZEN4-F1
#
_cell.length_a   1.000
_cell.length_b   1.000
_cell.length_c   1.000
_cell.angle_alpha   90.00
_cell.angle_beta   90.00
_cell.angle_gamma   90.00
#
_symmetry.space_group_name_H-M   'P 1'
#
loop_
_entity.id
_entity.type
_entity.pdbx_description
1 polymer ?
#
loop_
_entity_poly.entity_id
_entity_poly.type
_entity_poly.pdbx_seq_one_letter_code
_entity_poly.pdbx_strand_id
1 'polypeptide(L)'
;MIEQQVPEMGMMFAESWISDVAVTCGIFTETGWSSGSCVHRRISSFDSWWNRNGARTAHQMVQVAARSFGIPVSKIHITETSTNTVANTSPTAASASSDLNGMAVKIACEQIMERLKPYQMANPKGKWEDWVHSAYFDRVNLSANGFYKTPDLGYDWKTNTGRVFNYFCFGAACSEVEIDCLTGDHQVLRTDIVMDVGTSLNPAIDIGQVEGGFVQGLGLFTLEEVRYSQTGSLWTMGPGAYKIPGFGDIPVEFYVHLLRSAPNEKAVYSSKAVGEPPLFLASSVFYAIKDAVMSARHESGIEGIFRLDSPATSERIRMACVDQFTEQFTPLADPTVKDFNVYP
;
A
#
# COMPACT_ATOMS: atom_id res chain seq x y z
N MET A 1 -43.80 -27.71 -16.02
CA MET A 1 -44.01 -26.47 -15.26
C MET A 1 -42.87 -26.35 -14.26
N ILE A 2 -41.94 -25.45 -14.60
CA ILE A 2 -40.97 -24.76 -13.74
C ILE A 2 -40.08 -25.64 -12.85
N GLU A 3 -39.00 -26.08 -13.49
CA GLU A 3 -37.66 -26.24 -12.92
C GLU A 3 -37.18 -24.85 -12.47
N GLN A 4 -36.88 -24.64 -11.18
CA GLN A 4 -36.17 -23.45 -10.72
C GLN A 4 -34.73 -23.82 -10.42
N GLN A 5 -33.87 -23.47 -11.38
CA GLN A 5 -32.42 -23.42 -11.25
C GLN A 5 -32.03 -22.49 -10.10
N VAL A 6 -31.22 -23.03 -9.19
CA VAL A 6 -30.48 -22.26 -8.19
C VAL A 6 -29.38 -21.50 -8.95
N PRO A 7 -29.24 -20.17 -8.82
CA PRO A 7 -28.12 -19.46 -9.42
C PRO A 7 -26.85 -19.76 -8.61
N GLU A 8 -25.84 -20.30 -9.28
CA GLU A 8 -24.46 -20.33 -8.78
C GLU A 8 -24.02 -18.89 -8.50
N MET A 9 -23.85 -18.59 -7.21
CA MET A 9 -23.27 -17.34 -6.75
C MET A 9 -21.78 -17.40 -7.03
N GLY A 10 -21.33 -16.64 -8.03
CA GLY A 10 -19.91 -16.51 -8.38
C GLY A 10 -19.07 -16.12 -7.16
N MET A 11 -17.94 -16.80 -6.99
CA MET A 11 -16.91 -16.44 -6.01
C MET A 11 -16.40 -15.04 -6.30
N MET A 12 -16.95 -14.03 -5.61
CA MET A 12 -16.23 -12.79 -5.34
C MET A 12 -15.15 -13.10 -4.30
N PHE A 13 -13.91 -12.76 -4.61
CA PHE A 13 -12.81 -12.77 -3.65
C PHE A 13 -13.17 -11.84 -2.48
N ALA A 14 -13.72 -12.41 -1.41
CA ALA A 14 -13.86 -11.73 -0.13
C ALA A 14 -12.49 -11.80 0.54
N GLU A 15 -11.68 -10.75 0.41
CA GLU A 15 -10.54 -10.54 1.29
C GLU A 15 -11.04 -10.61 2.74
N SER A 16 -10.46 -11.52 3.51
CA SER A 16 -10.79 -11.73 4.92
C SER A 16 -10.48 -10.48 5.73
N TRP A 17 -11.52 -9.76 6.16
CA TRP A 17 -11.39 -8.60 7.03
C TRP A 17 -11.05 -9.05 8.46
N ILE A 18 -9.86 -8.71 8.97
CA ILE A 18 -9.39 -9.11 10.30
C ILE A 18 -8.92 -7.86 11.07
N SER A 19 -9.35 -7.71 12.33
CA SER A 19 -9.35 -6.43 13.07
C SER A 19 -8.35 -6.32 14.24
N ASP A 20 -7.53 -7.35 14.49
CA ASP A 20 -6.86 -7.56 15.77
C ASP A 20 -5.37 -7.93 15.60
N VAL A 21 -4.48 -7.38 16.44
CA VAL A 21 -3.02 -7.66 16.43
C VAL A 21 -2.43 -7.64 17.85
N ALA A 22 -1.51 -8.57 18.14
CA ALA A 22 -0.69 -8.60 19.37
C ALA A 22 0.79 -8.30 19.07
N VAL A 23 1.54 -7.76 20.04
CA VAL A 23 3.00 -7.58 19.96
C VAL A 23 3.63 -7.79 21.35
N THR A 24 4.81 -8.42 21.39
CA THR A 24 5.59 -8.64 22.62
C THR A 24 6.78 -7.69 22.67
N CYS A 25 6.93 -6.95 23.76
CA CYS A 25 8.10 -6.08 24.02
C CYS A 25 8.85 -6.54 25.27
N GLY A 26 10.18 -6.60 25.21
CA GLY A 26 11.05 -6.91 26.34
C GLY A 26 12.28 -6.00 26.37
N ILE A 27 12.74 -5.64 27.57
CA ILE A 27 13.97 -4.87 27.77
C ILE A 27 15.12 -5.83 28.10
N PHE A 28 16.25 -5.66 27.41
CA PHE A 28 17.49 -6.38 27.68
C PHE A 28 18.61 -5.39 28.02
N THR A 29 19.40 -5.69 29.05
CA THR A 29 20.63 -4.95 29.38
C THR A 29 21.85 -5.72 28.87
N GLU A 30 22.85 -5.01 28.34
CA GLU A 30 24.08 -5.61 27.76
C GLU A 30 24.98 -6.34 28.79
N THR A 31 24.71 -6.21 30.09
CA THR A 31 25.47 -6.89 31.14
C THR A 31 24.93 -8.31 31.30
N GLY A 32 25.69 -9.27 30.76
CA GLY A 32 25.32 -10.69 30.68
C GLY A 32 24.92 -11.35 32.01
N TRP A 33 24.44 -12.59 31.85
CA TRP A 33 23.97 -13.59 32.85
C TRP A 33 22.43 -13.79 32.92
N SER A 34 21.92 -14.39 31.84
CA SER A 34 20.83 -15.39 31.70
C SER A 34 19.49 -15.24 32.45
N SER A 35 18.40 -15.06 31.68
CA SER A 35 17.38 -16.10 31.45
C SER A 35 16.36 -15.72 30.36
N GLY A 36 16.40 -16.45 29.23
CA GLY A 36 15.26 -16.76 28.35
C GLY A 36 14.51 -15.65 27.59
N SER A 37 14.98 -15.33 26.38
CA SER A 37 14.16 -15.23 25.15
C SER A 37 15.13 -15.20 23.96
N CYS A 38 15.03 -16.18 23.06
CA CYS A 38 15.98 -16.41 21.97
C CYS A 38 15.87 -15.34 20.87
N VAL A 39 16.99 -14.72 20.54
CA VAL A 39 17.23 -14.10 19.23
C VAL A 39 18.56 -14.67 18.72
N HIS A 40 18.49 -15.65 17.81
CA HIS A 40 19.66 -16.30 17.24
C HIS A 40 19.74 -16.04 15.73
N ARG A 41 20.82 -15.34 15.35
CA ARG A 41 21.59 -15.39 14.10
C ARG A 41 20.86 -15.56 12.74
N ARG A 42 20.82 -14.44 12.01
CA ARG A 42 21.01 -14.23 10.55
C ARG A 42 20.85 -15.47 9.64
N ILE A 43 19.79 -15.47 8.83
CA ILE A 43 19.73 -16.24 7.57
C ILE A 43 19.53 -15.26 6.41
N SER A 44 20.52 -15.27 5.52
CA SER A 44 20.49 -14.70 4.18
C SER A 44 19.58 -15.52 3.25
N SER A 45 19.11 -14.87 2.18
CA SER A 45 18.44 -15.39 0.97
C SER A 45 16.93 -15.69 1.03
N PHE A 46 16.10 -14.69 0.67
CA PHE A 46 15.11 -14.76 -0.43
C PHE A 46 14.49 -13.36 -0.63
N ASP A 47 14.65 -12.81 -1.84
CA ASP A 47 14.35 -11.41 -2.18
C ASP A 47 13.00 -11.35 -2.92
N SER A 48 11.97 -10.84 -2.25
CA SER A 48 10.71 -10.42 -2.88
C SER A 48 10.10 -9.27 -2.09
N TRP A 49 9.41 -8.37 -2.81
CA TRP A 49 8.84 -7.10 -2.38
C TRP A 49 8.07 -7.14 -1.03
N TRP A 50 7.50 -8.30 -0.68
CA TRP A 50 6.78 -8.56 0.57
C TRP A 50 7.65 -8.44 1.85
N ASN A 51 8.92 -8.85 1.81
CA ASN A 51 9.85 -8.68 2.95
C ASN A 51 10.20 -7.20 3.20
N ARG A 52 10.13 -6.35 2.17
CA ARG A 52 10.37 -4.90 2.31
C ARG A 52 9.21 -4.19 3.02
N ASN A 53 7.97 -4.67 2.89
CA ASN A 53 6.83 -4.16 3.68
C ASN A 53 7.02 -4.45 5.17
N GLY A 54 7.55 -5.64 5.52
CA GLY A 54 7.94 -5.97 6.89
C GLY A 54 9.03 -5.04 7.43
N ALA A 55 10.08 -4.77 6.64
CA ALA A 55 11.18 -3.88 7.04
C ALA A 55 10.74 -2.41 7.26
N ARG A 56 9.82 -1.89 6.43
CA ARG A 56 9.26 -0.53 6.57
C ARG A 56 8.37 -0.41 7.81
N THR A 57 7.49 -1.39 8.00
CA THR A 57 6.61 -1.47 9.18
C THR A 57 7.47 -1.55 10.45
N ALA A 58 8.51 -2.40 10.47
CA ALA A 58 9.44 -2.51 11.58
C ALA A 58 10.12 -1.17 11.92
N HIS A 59 10.54 -0.38 10.93
CA HIS A 59 11.14 0.93 11.18
C HIS A 59 10.14 1.90 11.84
N GLN A 60 8.89 1.94 11.36
CA GLN A 60 7.83 2.74 12.00
C GLN A 60 7.52 2.23 13.42
N MET A 61 7.55 0.91 13.66
CA MET A 61 7.34 0.34 15.00
C MET A 61 8.46 0.76 15.97
N VAL A 62 9.72 0.78 15.51
CA VAL A 62 10.85 1.30 16.29
C VAL A 62 10.65 2.77 16.65
N GLN A 63 10.19 3.59 15.71
CA GLN A 63 9.88 5.00 15.96
C GLN A 63 8.75 5.17 16.98
N VAL A 64 7.71 4.33 16.87
CA VAL A 64 6.58 4.32 17.82
C VAL A 64 7.07 3.97 19.22
N ALA A 65 7.85 2.90 19.36
CA ALA A 65 8.41 2.47 20.64
C ALA A 65 9.38 3.50 21.23
N ALA A 66 10.24 4.11 20.41
CA ALA A 66 11.20 5.14 20.83
C ALA A 66 10.47 6.34 21.44
N ARG A 67 9.39 6.78 20.78
CA ARG A 67 8.54 7.86 21.28
C ARG A 67 7.80 7.47 22.55
N SER A 68 7.26 6.26 22.63
CA SER A 68 6.54 5.77 23.82
C SER A 68 7.44 5.65 25.05
N PHE A 69 8.67 5.18 24.88
CA PHE A 69 9.66 5.06 25.96
C PHE A 69 10.40 6.36 26.27
N GLY A 70 10.45 7.31 25.33
CA GLY A 70 11.25 8.53 25.46
C GLY A 70 12.75 8.28 25.34
N ILE A 71 13.16 7.27 24.55
CA ILE A 71 14.57 6.87 24.36
C ILE A 71 14.97 6.93 22.88
N PRO A 72 16.28 7.03 22.54
CA PRO A 72 16.71 7.03 21.15
C PRO A 72 16.42 5.69 20.47
N VAL A 73 16.10 5.73 19.17
CA VAL A 73 15.83 4.55 18.31
C VAL A 73 16.96 3.51 18.34
N SER A 74 18.20 3.93 18.60
CA SER A 74 19.37 3.04 18.69
C SER A 74 19.30 2.06 19.85
N LYS A 75 18.43 2.29 20.84
CA LYS A 75 18.21 1.39 21.99
C LYS A 75 17.09 0.37 21.74
N ILE A 76 16.44 0.40 20.58
CA ILE A 76 15.32 -0.47 20.24
C ILE A 76 15.69 -1.30 19.02
N HIS A 77 15.42 -2.59 19.11
CA HIS A 77 15.73 -3.54 18.05
C HIS A 77 14.55 -4.48 17.80
N ILE A 78 14.26 -4.72 16.52
CA ILE A 78 13.31 -5.74 16.05
C ILE A 78 14.12 -6.72 15.21
N THR A 79 14.04 -8.00 15.53
CA THR A 79 14.77 -9.04 14.80
C THR A 79 13.94 -9.60 13.65
N GLU A 80 12.78 -10.18 13.96
CA GLU A 80 11.93 -10.87 13.00
C GLU A 80 10.49 -10.94 13.51
N THR A 81 9.58 -11.38 12.65
CA THR A 81 8.20 -11.71 12.99
C THR A 81 8.07 -13.24 13.05
N SER A 82 7.59 -13.79 14.17
CA SER A 82 7.43 -15.24 14.32
C SER A 82 6.20 -15.61 15.14
N THR A 83 5.50 -16.67 14.71
CA THR A 83 4.26 -17.16 15.33
C THR A 83 4.45 -17.70 16.74
N ASN A 84 5.70 -17.98 17.16
CA ASN A 84 6.02 -18.36 18.54
C ASN A 84 6.12 -17.16 19.50
N THR A 85 6.35 -15.95 18.97
CA THR A 85 6.43 -14.70 19.76
C THR A 85 5.09 -13.98 19.82
N VAL A 86 4.34 -14.04 18.72
CA VAL A 86 3.01 -13.45 18.59
C VAL A 86 2.15 -14.45 17.82
N ALA A 87 1.19 -15.05 18.52
CA ALA A 87 0.25 -15.99 17.91
C ALA A 87 -0.96 -15.26 17.29
N ASN A 88 -1.60 -15.91 16.31
CA ASN A 88 -2.89 -15.51 15.74
C ASN A 88 -2.90 -14.09 15.13
N THR A 89 -1.80 -13.69 14.48
CA THR A 89 -1.70 -12.40 13.81
C THR A 89 -2.52 -12.35 12.52
N SER A 90 -3.15 -11.21 12.28
CA SER A 90 -3.74 -10.85 10.99
C SER A 90 -2.68 -10.76 9.87
N PRO A 91 -3.05 -10.97 8.59
CA PRO A 91 -2.14 -10.74 7.47
C PRO A 91 -1.74 -9.25 7.36
N THR A 92 -0.56 -8.99 6.81
CA THR A 92 -0.08 -7.64 6.51
C THR A 92 -0.75 -7.12 5.24
N ALA A 93 -1.94 -6.52 5.35
CA ALA A 93 -2.77 -6.07 4.23
C ALA A 93 -3.68 -4.88 4.59
N ALA A 94 -4.54 -4.45 3.66
CA ALA A 94 -5.58 -3.43 3.82
C ALA A 94 -5.06 -2.06 4.28
N SER A 95 -3.79 -1.78 3.96
CA SER A 95 -3.02 -0.64 4.46
C SER A 95 -3.06 -0.42 5.99
N ALA A 96 -3.48 -1.39 6.80
CA ALA A 96 -3.78 -1.21 8.22
C ALA A 96 -2.62 -1.60 9.16
N SER A 97 -1.55 -2.18 8.60
CA SER A 97 -0.52 -2.86 9.38
C SER A 97 0.21 -1.93 10.36
N SER A 98 0.62 -0.74 9.92
CA SER A 98 1.31 0.22 10.79
C SER A 98 0.41 0.78 11.89
N ASP A 99 -0.88 0.93 11.63
CA ASP A 99 -1.84 1.41 12.62
C ASP A 99 -2.08 0.37 13.72
N LEU A 100 -2.39 -0.88 13.30
CA LEU A 100 -2.71 -1.97 14.22
C LEU A 100 -1.48 -2.36 15.06
N ASN A 101 -0.35 -2.63 14.41
CA ASN A 101 0.89 -2.99 15.10
C ASN A 101 1.41 -1.81 15.92
N GLY A 102 1.31 -0.57 15.40
CA GLY A 102 1.78 0.62 16.11
C GLY A 102 1.02 0.85 17.41
N MET A 103 -0.30 0.66 17.39
CA MET A 103 -1.10 0.77 18.61
C MET A 103 -0.80 -0.37 19.59
N ALA A 104 -0.64 -1.61 19.11
CA ALA A 104 -0.25 -2.74 19.96
C ALA A 104 1.13 -2.50 20.62
N VAL A 105 2.13 -2.03 19.86
CA VAL A 105 3.46 -1.63 20.38
C VAL A 105 3.33 -0.53 21.42
N LYS A 106 2.54 0.51 21.14
CA LYS A 106 2.30 1.61 22.08
C LYS A 106 1.74 1.11 23.41
N ILE A 107 0.72 0.24 23.36
CA ILE A 107 0.12 -0.36 24.56
C ILE A 107 1.14 -1.19 25.35
N ALA A 108 1.98 -1.98 24.68
CA ALA A 108 3.04 -2.75 25.35
C ALA A 108 4.06 -1.81 26.04
N CYS A 109 4.46 -0.73 25.36
CA CYS A 109 5.39 0.26 25.90
C CYS A 109 4.79 0.98 27.11
N GLU A 110 3.52 1.38 27.06
CA GLU A 110 2.83 2.07 28.15
C GLU A 110 2.73 1.21 29.41
N GLN A 111 2.47 -0.10 29.28
CA GLN A 111 2.49 -1.03 30.41
C GLN A 111 3.87 -1.09 31.09
N ILE A 112 4.95 -1.11 30.31
CA ILE A 112 6.32 -1.11 30.86
C ILE A 112 6.62 0.24 31.51
N MET A 113 6.22 1.35 30.89
CA MET A 113 6.43 2.69 31.44
C MET A 113 5.66 2.91 32.75
N GLU A 114 4.45 2.37 32.88
CA GLU A 114 3.69 2.40 34.12
C GLU A 114 4.45 1.69 35.27
N ARG A 115 5.05 0.54 34.98
CA ARG A 115 5.88 -0.21 35.94
C ARG A 115 7.19 0.52 36.27
N LEU A 116 7.76 1.26 35.32
CA LEU A 116 8.98 2.04 35.51
C LEU A 116 8.75 3.41 36.18
N LYS A 117 7.52 3.91 36.20
CA LYS A 117 7.16 5.23 36.74
C LYS A 117 7.65 5.49 38.17
N PRO A 118 7.55 4.55 39.13
CA PRO A 118 8.08 4.77 40.48
C PRO A 118 9.59 5.02 40.50
N TYR A 119 10.35 4.35 39.64
CA TYR A 119 11.81 4.48 39.52
C TYR A 119 12.21 5.80 38.86
N GLN A 120 11.44 6.24 37.87
CA GLN A 120 11.60 7.57 37.27
C GLN A 120 11.33 8.68 38.30
N MET A 121 10.30 8.53 39.13
CA MET A 121 9.96 9.50 40.17
C MET A 121 11.01 9.52 41.29
N ALA A 122 11.56 8.35 41.66
CA ALA A 122 12.61 8.24 42.66
C ALA A 122 13.95 8.80 42.17
N ASN A 123 14.25 8.69 40.86
CA ASN A 123 15.45 9.25 40.26
C ASN A 123 15.15 9.99 38.94
N PRO A 124 14.59 11.22 38.98
CA PRO A 124 14.17 11.94 37.77
C PRO A 124 15.30 12.33 36.83
N LYS A 125 16.54 12.41 37.33
CA LYS A 125 17.75 12.70 36.55
C LYS A 125 18.52 11.44 36.12
N GLY A 126 18.01 10.26 36.50
CA GLY A 126 18.59 8.97 36.13
C GLY A 126 18.52 8.73 34.63
N LYS A 127 19.40 7.87 34.14
CA LYS A 127 19.33 7.37 32.77
C LYS A 127 18.35 6.21 32.70
N TRP A 128 17.93 5.89 31.47
CA TRP A 128 17.10 4.72 31.19
C TRP A 128 17.64 3.44 31.83
N GLU A 129 18.95 3.23 31.71
CA GLU A 129 19.65 2.07 32.27
C GLU A 129 19.49 1.99 33.79
N ASP A 130 19.56 3.13 34.49
CA ASP A 130 19.46 3.18 35.94
C ASP A 130 18.07 2.73 36.40
N TRP A 131 17.01 3.22 35.75
CA TRP A 131 15.63 2.86 36.07
C TRP A 131 15.35 1.37 35.79
N VAL A 132 15.85 0.86 34.67
CA VAL A 132 15.72 -0.55 34.29
C VAL A 132 16.45 -1.45 35.28
N HIS A 133 17.68 -1.08 35.66
CA HIS A 133 18.45 -1.84 36.65
C HIS A 133 17.78 -1.84 38.02
N SER A 134 17.29 -0.70 38.51
CA SER A 134 16.54 -0.64 39.78
C SER A 134 15.29 -1.51 39.74
N ALA A 135 14.50 -1.42 38.67
CA ALA A 135 13.30 -2.25 38.50
C ALA A 135 13.61 -3.76 38.46
N TYR A 136 14.72 -4.14 37.83
CA TYR A 136 15.19 -5.53 37.83
C TYR A 136 15.56 -6.03 39.23
N PHE A 137 16.30 -5.24 40.01
CA PHE A 137 16.67 -5.61 41.38
C PHE A 137 15.45 -5.81 42.27
N ASP A 138 14.44 -4.97 42.08
CA ASP A 138 13.15 -5.03 42.78
C ASP A 138 12.18 -6.07 42.18
N ARG A 139 12.65 -6.92 41.24
CA ARG A 139 11.90 -8.03 40.63
C ARG A 139 10.64 -7.59 39.89
N VAL A 140 10.63 -6.38 39.33
CA VAL A 140 9.55 -5.90 38.47
C VAL A 140 9.67 -6.53 37.09
N ASN A 141 8.54 -7.01 36.55
CA ASN A 141 8.49 -7.61 35.22
C ASN A 141 8.67 -6.54 34.12
N LEU A 142 9.72 -6.69 33.30
CA LEU A 142 10.08 -5.80 32.17
C LEU A 142 9.73 -6.37 30.79
N SER A 143 8.84 -7.37 30.76
CA SER A 143 8.22 -7.91 29.53
C SER A 143 6.73 -7.60 29.52
N ALA A 144 6.20 -7.18 28.38
CA ALA A 144 4.78 -6.88 28.21
C ALA A 144 4.27 -7.26 26.82
N ASN A 145 3.01 -7.71 26.79
CA ASN A 145 2.27 -7.96 25.56
C ASN A 145 1.27 -6.82 25.36
N GLY A 146 1.30 -6.20 24.19
CA GLY A 146 0.29 -5.25 23.75
C GLY A 146 -0.67 -5.91 22.78
N PHE A 147 -1.94 -5.52 22.83
CA PHE A 147 -2.97 -6.01 21.92
C PHE A 147 -3.86 -4.85 21.53
N TYR A 148 -4.16 -4.75 20.24
CA TYR A 148 -5.08 -3.74 19.74
C TYR A 148 -6.13 -4.36 18.82
N LYS A 149 -7.36 -3.88 19.01
CA LYS A 149 -8.52 -4.13 18.18
C LYS A 149 -9.14 -2.81 17.81
N THR A 150 -9.40 -2.60 16.52
CA THR A 150 -10.08 -1.39 16.06
C THR A 150 -11.50 -1.32 16.64
N PRO A 151 -11.86 -0.23 17.36
CA PRO A 151 -13.18 -0.12 17.99
C PRO A 151 -14.29 0.16 16.96
N ASP A 152 -15.51 -0.26 17.31
CA ASP A 152 -16.78 0.04 16.62
C ASP A 152 -16.76 -0.15 15.09
N LEU A 153 -16.17 -1.26 14.63
CA LEU A 153 -16.37 -1.75 13.27
C LEU A 153 -17.49 -2.78 13.26
N GLY A 154 -18.42 -2.63 12.32
CA GLY A 154 -19.56 -3.52 12.17
C GLY A 154 -20.50 -3.00 11.08
N TYR A 155 -20.76 -3.84 10.07
CA TYR A 155 -21.62 -3.52 8.94
C TYR A 155 -22.62 -4.64 8.71
N ASP A 156 -23.89 -4.29 8.61
CA ASP A 156 -24.96 -5.22 8.29
C ASP A 156 -25.39 -5.07 6.83
N TRP A 157 -25.04 -6.06 6.03
CA TRP A 157 -25.37 -6.14 4.60
C TRP A 157 -26.88 -6.26 4.33
N LYS A 158 -27.68 -6.73 5.30
CA LYS A 158 -29.15 -6.85 5.12
C LYS A 158 -29.83 -5.49 5.27
N THR A 159 -29.38 -4.68 6.22
CA THR A 159 -29.94 -3.35 6.48
C THR A 159 -29.19 -2.24 5.75
N ASN A 160 -28.01 -2.53 5.19
CA ASN A 160 -27.11 -1.56 4.57
C ASN A 160 -26.70 -0.44 5.54
N THR A 161 -26.52 -0.80 6.81
CA THR A 161 -26.17 0.14 7.88
C THR A 161 -24.94 -0.33 8.66
N GLY A 162 -24.22 0.62 9.26
CA GLY A 162 -23.03 0.36 10.07
C GLY A 162 -21.77 1.00 9.52
N ARG A 163 -20.65 0.80 10.22
CA ARG A 163 -19.35 1.39 9.91
C ARG A 163 -18.37 0.30 9.48
N VAL A 164 -17.99 0.32 8.21
CA VAL A 164 -16.99 -0.61 7.63
C VAL A 164 -15.56 -0.10 7.86
N PHE A 165 -15.34 1.20 7.71
CA PHE A 165 -14.00 1.80 7.74
C PHE A 165 -13.81 2.68 8.98
N ASN A 166 -12.61 2.63 9.57
CA ASN A 166 -12.28 3.43 10.75
C ASN A 166 -12.11 4.93 10.40
N TYR A 167 -11.45 5.20 9.28
CA TYR A 167 -11.24 6.52 8.69
C TYR A 167 -11.06 6.39 7.16
N PHE A 168 -11.00 7.52 6.47
CA PHE A 168 -10.74 7.60 5.03
C PHE A 168 -9.46 8.37 4.75
N CYS A 169 -8.76 7.94 3.70
CA CYS A 169 -7.63 8.65 3.11
C CYS A 169 -8.14 9.49 1.94
N PHE A 170 -7.66 10.72 1.83
CA PHE A 170 -8.03 11.63 0.75
C PHE A 170 -6.80 12.00 -0.05
N GLY A 171 -7.00 12.25 -1.33
CA GLY A 171 -5.91 12.59 -2.23
C GLY A 171 -6.43 13.14 -3.54
N ALA A 172 -5.58 13.90 -4.22
CA ALA A 172 -5.80 14.36 -5.57
C ALA A 172 -4.48 14.29 -6.35
N ALA A 173 -4.59 14.00 -7.64
CA ALA A 173 -3.47 14.08 -8.57
C ALA A 173 -3.88 14.83 -9.84
N CYS A 174 -2.96 15.62 -10.36
CA CYS A 174 -3.03 16.25 -11.67
C CYS A 174 -1.88 15.69 -12.51
N SER A 175 -2.18 15.26 -13.73
CA SER A 175 -1.17 14.72 -14.64
C SER A 175 -1.30 15.35 -16.02
N GLU A 176 -0.17 15.58 -16.66
CA GLU A 176 -0.04 16.12 -18.01
C GLU A 176 0.74 15.11 -18.88
N VAL A 177 0.26 14.89 -20.09
CA VAL A 177 0.84 13.93 -21.04
C VAL A 177 0.96 14.54 -22.43
N GLU A 178 1.93 14.07 -23.18
CA GLU A 178 2.04 14.29 -24.62
C GLU A 178 1.89 12.94 -25.32
N ILE A 179 1.03 12.85 -26.34
CA ILE A 179 0.83 11.63 -27.12
C ILE A 179 1.35 11.82 -28.55
N ASP A 180 1.98 10.79 -29.09
CA ASP A 180 2.26 10.71 -30.52
C ASP A 180 1.07 10.06 -31.23
N CYS A 181 0.31 10.87 -31.98
CA CYS A 181 -0.89 10.41 -32.69
C CYS A 181 -0.59 9.40 -33.82
N LEU A 182 0.65 9.34 -34.32
CA LEU A 182 1.04 8.45 -35.42
C LEU A 182 1.49 7.07 -34.93
N THR A 183 2.03 6.98 -33.72
CA THR A 183 2.55 5.72 -33.14
C THR A 183 1.72 5.20 -31.97
N GLY A 184 0.99 6.09 -31.30
CA GLY A 184 0.30 5.83 -30.03
C GLY A 184 1.21 5.86 -28.82
N ASP A 185 2.49 6.20 -28.98
CA ASP A 185 3.39 6.40 -27.83
C ASP A 185 2.94 7.61 -27.00
N HIS A 186 3.37 7.67 -25.74
CA HIS A 186 3.10 8.82 -24.89
C HIS A 186 4.19 9.05 -23.85
N GLN A 187 4.34 10.31 -23.44
CA GLN A 187 5.22 10.70 -22.35
C GLN A 187 4.41 11.41 -21.27
N VAL A 188 4.63 11.04 -20.02
CA VAL A 188 4.06 11.76 -18.87
C VAL A 188 4.98 12.94 -18.55
N LEU A 189 4.54 14.15 -18.90
CA LEU A 189 5.34 15.37 -18.74
C LEU A 189 5.43 15.78 -17.28
N ARG A 190 4.31 15.76 -16.56
CA ARG A 190 4.22 16.23 -15.19
C ARG A 190 3.14 15.52 -14.41
N THR A 191 3.41 15.26 -13.13
CA THR A 191 2.39 14.85 -12.16
C THR A 191 2.57 15.61 -10.83
N ASP A 192 1.50 16.20 -10.33
CA ASP A 192 1.40 16.78 -8.99
C ASP A 192 0.43 15.97 -8.13
N ILE A 193 0.88 15.51 -6.96
CA ILE A 193 0.07 14.75 -6.00
C ILE A 193 -0.03 15.50 -4.68
N VAL A 194 -1.24 15.58 -4.14
CA VAL A 194 -1.48 15.97 -2.75
C VAL A 194 -2.18 14.81 -2.03
N MET A 195 -1.59 14.31 -0.94
CA MET A 195 -2.13 13.19 -0.15
C MET A 195 -2.32 13.57 1.32
N ASP A 196 -3.51 13.25 1.85
CA ASP A 196 -3.81 13.32 3.28
C ASP A 196 -3.40 12.01 3.97
N VAL A 197 -2.24 12.06 4.61
CA VAL A 197 -1.67 10.97 5.42
C VAL A 197 -1.77 11.25 6.93
N GLY A 198 -2.58 12.25 7.31
CA GLY A 198 -2.63 12.78 8.66
C GLY A 198 -1.27 13.28 9.19
N THR A 199 -0.99 13.03 10.46
CA THR A 199 0.34 13.25 11.05
C THR A 199 1.22 12.04 10.74
N SER A 200 1.92 12.10 9.60
CA SER A 200 2.83 11.06 9.15
C SER A 200 3.78 10.59 10.26
N LEU A 201 3.91 9.25 10.43
CA LEU A 201 4.90 8.64 11.32
C LEU A 201 6.31 8.82 10.78
N ASN A 202 6.45 8.71 9.45
CA ASN A 202 7.72 8.85 8.75
C ASN A 202 7.47 9.41 7.34
N PRO A 203 7.66 10.72 7.14
CA PRO A 203 7.36 11.36 5.85
C PRO A 203 8.16 10.77 4.68
N ALA A 204 9.39 10.32 4.92
CA ALA A 204 10.21 9.73 3.86
C ALA A 204 9.65 8.37 3.37
N ILE A 205 9.14 7.55 4.30
CA ILE A 205 8.50 6.28 3.94
C ILE A 205 7.15 6.56 3.27
N ASP A 206 6.37 7.49 3.80
CA ASP A 206 5.04 7.77 3.30
C ASP A 206 5.08 8.38 1.89
N ILE A 207 6.03 9.30 1.61
CA ILE A 207 6.27 9.81 0.25
C ILE A 207 6.65 8.67 -0.69
N GLY A 208 7.56 7.78 -0.29
CA GLY A 208 7.95 6.64 -1.13
C GLY A 208 6.81 5.64 -1.38
N GLN A 209 5.81 5.56 -0.49
CA GLN A 209 4.57 4.79 -0.74
C GLN A 209 3.65 5.51 -1.73
N VAL A 210 3.52 6.84 -1.64
CA VAL A 210 2.76 7.63 -2.62
C VAL A 210 3.35 7.48 -4.02
N GLU A 211 4.66 7.65 -4.16
CA GLU A 211 5.37 7.49 -5.43
C GLU A 211 5.24 6.06 -5.96
N GLY A 212 5.51 5.05 -5.12
CA GLY A 212 5.44 3.64 -5.52
C GLY A 212 4.03 3.20 -5.91
N GLY A 213 3.02 3.58 -5.13
CA GLY A 213 1.62 3.27 -5.41
C GLY A 213 1.15 3.95 -6.70
N PHE A 214 1.49 5.23 -6.89
CA PHE A 214 1.18 5.96 -8.12
C PHE A 214 1.81 5.29 -9.35
N VAL A 215 3.11 4.94 -9.31
CA VAL A 215 3.78 4.30 -10.45
C VAL A 215 3.20 2.90 -10.73
N GLN A 216 2.80 2.13 -9.71
CA GLN A 216 2.07 0.88 -9.92
C GLN A 216 0.71 1.11 -10.62
N GLY A 217 -0.02 2.14 -10.21
CA GLY A 217 -1.26 2.54 -10.88
C GLY A 217 -1.02 3.01 -12.32
N LEU A 218 0.08 3.72 -12.58
CA LEU A 218 0.46 4.15 -13.93
C LEU A 218 0.60 2.92 -14.83
N GLY A 219 1.33 1.90 -14.37
CA GLY A 219 1.45 0.61 -15.04
C GLY A 219 0.09 0.00 -15.34
N LEU A 220 -0.75 -0.17 -14.33
CA LEU A 220 -2.11 -0.72 -14.45
C LEU A 220 -2.96 -0.02 -15.51
N PHE A 221 -2.87 1.31 -15.62
CA PHE A 221 -3.73 2.08 -16.51
C PHE A 221 -3.14 2.32 -17.91
N THR A 222 -1.84 2.11 -18.14
CA THR A 222 -1.19 2.53 -19.40
C THR A 222 -0.32 1.46 -20.06
N LEU A 223 0.34 0.59 -19.30
CA LEU A 223 1.39 -0.31 -19.82
C LEU A 223 1.11 -1.79 -19.58
N GLU A 224 0.69 -2.14 -18.36
CA GLU A 224 0.61 -3.51 -17.89
C GLU A 224 -0.58 -4.24 -18.49
N GLU A 225 -0.34 -4.99 -19.57
CA GLU A 225 -1.35 -5.77 -20.25
C GLU A 225 -1.10 -7.28 -20.11
N VAL A 226 -2.13 -7.99 -19.65
CA VAL A 226 -2.13 -9.45 -19.58
C VAL A 226 -2.84 -9.99 -20.82
N ARG A 227 -2.15 -10.81 -21.62
CA ARG A 227 -2.72 -11.43 -22.83
C ARG A 227 -2.89 -12.93 -22.67
N TYR A 228 -4.05 -13.42 -23.10
CA TYR A 228 -4.40 -14.84 -23.11
C TYR A 228 -4.68 -15.32 -24.54
N SER A 229 -4.35 -16.58 -24.81
CA SER A 229 -4.79 -17.25 -26.04
C SER A 229 -6.29 -17.53 -26.01
N GLN A 230 -6.87 -17.88 -27.16
CA GLN A 230 -8.25 -18.37 -27.22
C GLN A 230 -8.53 -19.61 -26.36
N THR A 231 -7.48 -20.38 -26.02
CA THR A 231 -7.56 -21.57 -25.17
C THR A 231 -7.39 -21.24 -23.68
N GLY A 232 -7.29 -19.97 -23.30
CA GLY A 232 -7.10 -19.51 -21.93
C GLY A 232 -5.65 -19.61 -21.42
N SER A 233 -4.68 -19.83 -22.30
CA SER A 233 -3.27 -19.92 -21.92
C SER A 233 -2.65 -18.53 -21.81
N LEU A 234 -1.99 -18.24 -20.68
CA LEU A 234 -1.31 -16.97 -20.43
C LEU A 234 -0.07 -16.83 -21.33
N TRP A 235 0.03 -15.73 -22.07
CA TRP A 235 1.17 -15.46 -22.96
C TRP A 235 2.20 -14.51 -22.36
N THR A 236 1.76 -13.52 -21.59
CA THR A 236 2.62 -12.50 -20.97
C THR A 236 3.32 -13.07 -19.73
N MET A 237 4.06 -14.16 -19.91
CA MET A 237 4.81 -14.86 -18.86
C MET A 237 6.20 -14.25 -18.72
N GLY A 238 6.31 -13.23 -17.87
CA GLY A 238 7.58 -12.61 -17.46
C GLY A 238 7.89 -11.28 -18.14
N PRO A 239 9.00 -10.62 -17.75
CA PRO A 239 9.30 -9.23 -18.06
C PRO A 239 9.59 -8.96 -19.55
N GLY A 240 9.85 -10.03 -20.33
CA GLY A 240 10.00 -9.94 -21.77
C GLY A 240 8.71 -9.53 -22.48
N ALA A 241 7.56 -9.97 -21.96
CA ALA A 241 6.24 -9.77 -22.56
C ALA A 241 5.29 -8.94 -21.68
N TYR A 242 5.40 -9.04 -20.35
CA TYR A 242 4.67 -8.18 -19.40
C TYR A 242 5.54 -6.99 -19.00
N LYS A 243 5.08 -5.78 -19.32
CA LYS A 243 5.88 -4.56 -19.14
C LYS A 243 5.36 -3.76 -17.95
N ILE A 244 6.11 -3.81 -16.86
CA ILE A 244 5.95 -2.88 -15.73
C ILE A 244 6.61 -1.53 -16.10
N PRO A 245 6.20 -0.43 -15.46
CA PRO A 245 6.87 0.86 -15.59
C PRO A 245 8.37 0.76 -15.25
N GLY A 246 9.20 1.22 -16.17
CA GLY A 246 10.64 1.42 -16.00
C GLY A 246 10.98 2.86 -15.66
N PHE A 247 12.29 3.17 -15.65
CA PHE A 247 12.79 4.52 -15.33
C PHE A 247 12.38 5.59 -16.33
N GLY A 248 12.09 5.22 -17.58
CA GLY A 248 11.68 6.15 -18.63
C GLY A 248 10.19 6.50 -18.61
N ASP A 249 9.38 5.71 -17.89
CA ASP A 249 7.92 5.84 -17.91
C ASP A 249 7.39 6.75 -16.78
N ILE A 250 8.21 7.04 -15.77
CA ILE A 250 7.83 7.93 -14.67
C ILE A 250 7.64 9.37 -15.18
N PRO A 251 6.79 10.20 -14.52
CA PRO A 251 6.63 11.60 -14.88
C PRO A 251 7.96 12.35 -14.89
N VAL A 252 8.22 13.15 -15.94
CA VAL A 252 9.45 13.94 -16.05
C VAL A 252 9.58 14.93 -14.89
N GLU A 253 8.49 15.63 -14.58
CA GLU A 253 8.33 16.39 -13.35
C GLU A 253 7.38 15.67 -12.39
N PHE A 254 7.88 15.24 -11.23
CA PHE A 254 7.08 14.49 -10.26
C PHE A 254 7.09 15.14 -8.88
N TYR A 255 5.96 15.73 -8.47
CA TYR A 255 5.82 16.44 -7.20
C TYR A 255 4.84 15.72 -6.27
N VAL A 256 5.28 15.44 -5.05
CA VAL A 256 4.45 14.84 -4.00
C VAL A 256 4.39 15.74 -2.77
N HIS A 257 3.18 16.09 -2.37
CA HIS A 257 2.90 16.92 -1.21
C HIS A 257 2.01 16.19 -0.20
N LEU A 258 2.43 16.20 1.06
CA LEU A 258 1.62 15.71 2.17
C LEU A 258 0.78 16.85 2.74
N LEU A 259 -0.53 16.64 2.90
CA LEU A 259 -1.44 17.64 3.45
C LEU A 259 -1.03 18.01 4.89
N ARG A 260 -0.86 19.31 5.15
CA ARG A 260 -0.45 19.81 6.46
C ARG A 260 -1.64 19.96 7.40
N SER A 261 -1.41 19.79 8.69
CA SER A 261 -2.38 20.08 9.76
C SER A 261 -3.69 19.28 9.66
N ALA A 262 -3.63 18.00 9.29
CA ALA A 262 -4.78 17.12 9.13
C ALA A 262 -4.78 15.92 10.12
N PRO A 263 -4.66 16.13 11.44
CA PRO A 263 -4.50 15.02 12.39
C PRO A 263 -5.71 14.06 12.41
N ASN A 264 -5.45 12.76 12.54
CA ASN A 264 -6.45 11.70 12.66
C ASN A 264 -6.47 11.05 14.05
N GLU A 265 -7.25 11.58 15.00
CA GLU A 265 -7.27 11.09 16.40
C GLU A 265 -7.57 9.60 16.58
N LYS A 266 -8.13 8.93 15.57
CA LYS A 266 -8.50 7.50 15.61
C LYS A 266 -7.33 6.54 15.44
N ALA A 267 -6.20 7.00 14.93
CA ALA A 267 -5.03 6.17 14.63
C ALA A 267 -3.83 6.53 15.50
N VAL A 268 -2.83 5.65 15.53
CA VAL A 268 -1.61 5.82 16.33
C VAL A 268 -0.91 7.14 15.97
N TYR A 269 -0.66 8.00 16.97
CA TYR A 269 -0.04 9.32 16.79
C TYR A 269 -0.67 10.22 15.71
N SER A 270 -1.95 10.03 15.44
CA SER A 270 -2.71 10.80 14.45
C SER A 270 -2.33 10.56 12.98
N SER A 271 -1.73 9.42 12.66
CA SER A 271 -1.38 9.02 11.29
C SER A 271 -2.57 8.55 10.44
N LYS A 272 -2.36 8.38 9.14
CA LYS A 272 -3.23 7.62 8.25
C LYS A 272 -2.41 6.67 7.39
N ALA A 273 -3.03 5.58 7.00
CA ALA A 273 -2.52 4.62 6.05
C ALA A 273 -2.31 5.22 4.65
N VAL A 274 -1.23 4.82 3.96
CA VAL A 274 -0.84 5.38 2.64
C VAL A 274 -0.46 4.33 1.59
N GLY A 275 -0.51 3.03 1.92
CA GLY A 275 -0.02 1.97 1.02
C GLY A 275 -0.81 1.86 -0.29
N GLU A 276 -2.11 1.57 -0.21
CA GLU A 276 -2.99 1.36 -1.37
C GLU A 276 -3.60 2.65 -1.96
N PRO A 277 -4.00 3.67 -1.17
CA PRO A 277 -4.75 4.83 -1.70
C PRO A 277 -4.11 5.57 -2.89
N PRO A 278 -2.77 5.74 -2.98
CA PRO A 278 -2.14 6.43 -4.11
C PRO A 278 -2.28 5.72 -5.46
N LEU A 279 -2.56 4.42 -5.48
CA LEU A 279 -2.64 3.64 -6.73
C LEU A 279 -3.67 4.20 -7.70
N PHE A 280 -4.86 4.55 -7.19
CA PHE A 280 -5.93 5.07 -8.04
C PHE A 280 -5.64 6.47 -8.59
N LEU A 281 -4.75 7.25 -7.95
CA LEU A 281 -4.41 8.59 -8.43
C LEU A 281 -3.77 8.60 -9.81
N ALA A 282 -3.15 7.49 -10.21
CA ALA A 282 -2.59 7.32 -11.55
C ALA A 282 -3.64 7.27 -12.65
N SER A 283 -4.93 7.10 -12.33
CA SER A 283 -6.02 7.29 -13.29
C SER A 283 -6.03 8.69 -13.89
N SER A 284 -5.43 9.69 -13.22
CA SER A 284 -5.21 11.02 -13.80
C SER A 284 -4.42 10.96 -15.11
N VAL A 285 -3.43 10.08 -15.23
CA VAL A 285 -2.65 9.88 -16.47
C VAL A 285 -3.53 9.27 -17.56
N PHE A 286 -4.33 8.25 -17.23
CA PHE A 286 -5.28 7.66 -18.17
C PHE A 286 -6.26 8.68 -18.74
N TYR A 287 -6.81 9.54 -17.88
CA TYR A 287 -7.73 10.58 -18.31
C TYR A 287 -7.04 11.71 -19.07
N ALA A 288 -5.79 12.04 -18.75
CA ALA A 288 -4.99 12.98 -19.53
C ALA A 288 -4.72 12.44 -20.95
N ILE A 289 -4.39 11.15 -21.09
CA ILE A 289 -4.27 10.48 -22.39
C ILE A 289 -5.60 10.54 -23.13
N LYS A 290 -6.71 10.22 -22.44
CA LYS A 290 -8.04 10.29 -23.05
C LYS A 290 -8.38 11.68 -23.55
N ASP A 291 -7.99 12.72 -22.81
CA ASP A 291 -8.19 14.13 -23.19
C ASP A 291 -7.36 14.51 -24.43
N ALA A 292 -6.08 14.12 -24.46
CA ALA A 292 -5.23 14.32 -25.64
C ALA A 292 -5.80 13.63 -26.90
N VAL A 293 -6.30 12.39 -26.75
CA VAL A 293 -6.98 11.68 -27.85
C VAL A 293 -8.29 12.36 -28.25
N MET A 294 -9.08 12.89 -27.30
CA MET A 294 -10.28 13.69 -27.63
C MET A 294 -9.91 14.89 -28.49
N SER A 295 -8.83 15.60 -28.15
CA SER A 295 -8.34 16.74 -28.93
C SER A 295 -7.93 16.34 -30.35
N ALA A 296 -7.14 15.27 -30.50
CA ALA A 296 -6.73 14.77 -31.81
C ALA A 296 -7.93 14.36 -32.69
N ARG A 297 -8.95 13.73 -32.11
CA ARG A 297 -10.19 13.37 -32.83
C ARG A 297 -10.97 14.59 -33.28
N HIS A 298 -11.04 15.62 -32.44
CA HIS A 298 -11.71 16.87 -32.78
C HIS A 298 -11.02 17.58 -33.96
N GLU A 299 -9.68 17.57 -34.01
CA GLU A 299 -8.93 18.10 -35.16
C GLU A 299 -9.21 17.32 -36.46
N SER A 300 -9.41 16.01 -36.37
CA SER A 300 -9.87 15.16 -37.50
C SER A 300 -11.36 15.32 -37.84
N GLY A 301 -12.10 16.21 -37.17
CA GLY A 301 -13.53 16.43 -37.41
C GLY A 301 -14.44 15.32 -36.87
N ILE A 302 -13.95 14.51 -35.92
CA ILE A 302 -14.70 13.39 -35.33
C ILE A 302 -15.18 13.79 -33.94
N GLU A 303 -16.48 14.05 -33.84
CA GLU A 303 -17.13 14.42 -32.58
C GLU A 303 -17.77 13.23 -31.85
N GLY A 304 -18.08 13.43 -30.57
CA GLY A 304 -18.84 12.48 -29.75
C GLY A 304 -18.00 11.65 -28.79
N ILE A 305 -18.69 10.81 -28.02
CA ILE A 305 -18.08 9.98 -26.98
C ILE A 305 -17.37 8.81 -27.65
N PHE A 306 -16.13 8.55 -27.27
CA PHE A 306 -15.41 7.32 -27.63
C PHE A 306 -15.06 6.49 -26.39
N ARG A 307 -14.97 5.18 -26.61
CA ARG A 307 -14.56 4.20 -25.61
C ARG A 307 -13.04 4.05 -25.64
N LEU A 308 -12.41 4.23 -24.48
CA LEU A 308 -11.01 3.90 -24.23
C LEU A 308 -11.00 2.94 -23.05
N ASP A 309 -10.52 1.72 -23.27
CA ASP A 309 -10.43 0.71 -22.23
C ASP A 309 -9.05 0.74 -21.56
N SER A 310 -9.02 0.43 -20.27
CA SER A 310 -7.77 0.26 -19.53
C SER A 310 -7.18 -1.13 -19.82
N PRO A 311 -5.85 -1.26 -19.97
CA PRO A 311 -4.84 -0.18 -20.02
C PRO A 311 -4.88 0.59 -21.35
N ALA A 312 -4.68 1.91 -21.32
CA ALA A 312 -4.52 2.77 -22.50
C ALA A 312 -3.14 2.56 -23.14
N THR A 313 -2.94 1.38 -23.73
CA THR A 313 -1.72 1.00 -24.45
C THR A 313 -1.56 1.80 -25.73
N SER A 314 -0.34 1.81 -26.29
CA SER A 314 -0.07 2.50 -27.56
C SER A 314 -0.96 2.00 -28.71
N GLU A 315 -1.31 0.72 -28.72
CA GLU A 315 -2.31 0.16 -29.65
C GLU A 315 -3.65 0.89 -29.54
N ARG A 316 -4.19 1.03 -28.32
CA ARG A 316 -5.50 1.66 -28.10
C ARG A 316 -5.45 3.17 -28.35
N ILE A 317 -4.36 3.85 -27.97
CA ILE A 317 -4.16 5.28 -28.23
C ILE A 317 -4.12 5.52 -29.74
N ARG A 318 -3.29 4.78 -30.47
CA ARG A 318 -3.13 4.95 -31.92
C ARG A 318 -4.42 4.72 -32.69
N MET A 319 -5.15 3.66 -32.34
CA MET A 319 -6.40 3.32 -33.02
C MET A 319 -7.54 4.28 -32.67
N ALA A 320 -7.46 4.99 -31.54
CA ALA A 320 -8.44 6.02 -31.18
C ALA A 320 -8.18 7.37 -31.88
N CYS A 321 -6.92 7.66 -32.24
CA CYS A 321 -6.52 8.80 -33.07
C CYS A 321 -6.79 8.52 -34.56
N VAL A 322 -8.07 8.59 -34.93
CA VAL A 322 -8.51 8.29 -36.30
C VAL A 322 -8.06 9.38 -37.27
N ASP A 323 -7.50 8.95 -38.38
CA ASP A 323 -6.87 9.75 -39.42
C ASP A 323 -6.96 9.02 -40.79
N GLN A 324 -6.43 9.68 -41.83
CA GLN A 324 -6.36 9.13 -43.19
C GLN A 324 -5.62 7.78 -43.30
N PHE A 325 -4.76 7.43 -42.34
CA PHE A 325 -4.02 6.16 -42.36
C PHE A 325 -4.87 5.04 -41.81
N THR A 326 -5.57 5.29 -40.70
CA THR A 326 -6.49 4.32 -40.10
C THR A 326 -7.66 3.97 -41.03
N GLU A 327 -8.16 4.94 -41.82
CA GLU A 327 -9.20 4.69 -42.83
C GLU A 327 -8.77 3.78 -43.99
N GLN A 328 -7.46 3.70 -44.28
CA GLN A 328 -6.94 2.82 -45.33
C GLN A 328 -7.00 1.34 -44.94
N PHE A 329 -7.11 1.03 -43.64
CA PHE A 329 -7.18 -0.33 -43.15
C PHE A 329 -8.64 -0.76 -43.00
N THR A 330 -9.14 -1.52 -43.97
CA THR A 330 -10.40 -2.26 -43.81
C THR A 330 -10.16 -3.43 -42.86
N PRO A 331 -10.92 -3.57 -41.75
CA PRO A 331 -10.82 -4.75 -40.90
C PRO A 331 -11.08 -6.00 -41.74
N LEU A 332 -10.11 -6.91 -41.79
CA LEU A 332 -10.30 -8.25 -42.35
C LEU A 332 -11.21 -9.03 -41.40
N ALA A 333 -12.53 -8.81 -41.49
CA ALA A 333 -13.52 -9.66 -40.88
C ALA A 333 -13.64 -10.96 -41.70
N ASP A 334 -12.55 -11.72 -41.78
CA ASP A 334 -12.58 -13.08 -42.32
C ASP A 334 -12.93 -14.03 -41.16
N PRO A 335 -14.14 -14.59 -41.12
CA PRO A 335 -14.57 -15.49 -40.06
C PRO A 335 -13.76 -16.81 -40.02
N THR A 336 -12.88 -17.06 -41.01
CA THR A 336 -11.96 -18.19 -41.01
C THR A 336 -10.65 -17.90 -40.28
N VAL A 337 -10.30 -16.63 -40.07
CA VAL A 337 -9.12 -16.21 -39.30
C VAL A 337 -9.49 -16.13 -37.83
N LYS A 338 -8.91 -17.02 -37.03
CA LYS A 338 -9.03 -16.96 -35.57
C LYS A 338 -8.04 -15.93 -35.03
N ASP A 339 -8.55 -14.85 -34.45
CA ASP A 339 -7.72 -13.84 -33.80
C ASP A 339 -6.82 -14.48 -32.73
N PHE A 340 -5.53 -14.16 -32.77
CA PHE A 340 -4.57 -14.76 -31.87
C PHE A 340 -4.86 -14.42 -30.39
N ASN A 341 -5.33 -13.20 -30.13
CA ASN A 341 -5.71 -12.73 -28.81
C ASN A 341 -7.23 -12.69 -28.71
N VAL A 342 -7.79 -13.36 -27.69
CA VAL A 342 -9.16 -13.04 -27.26
C VAL A 342 -8.97 -11.99 -26.17
N TYR A 343 -9.24 -10.74 -26.52
CA TYR A 343 -9.47 -9.74 -25.48
C TYR A 343 -10.68 -10.24 -24.65
N PRO A 344 -10.54 -10.40 -23.32
CA PRO A 344 -11.69 -10.70 -22.49
C PRO A 344 -12.75 -9.58 -22.55
#